data_AF-A0A151I924-F1
#
_entry.id   AF-A0A151I924-F1
#
_cell.length_a   1.000
_cell.length_b   1.000
_cell.length_c   1.000
_cell.angle_alpha   90.00
_cell.angle_beta   90.00
_cell.angle_gamma   90.00
#
_symmetry.space_group_name_H-M   'P 1'
#
loop_
_entity.id
_entity.type
_entity.pdbx_description
1 polymer ?
#
loop_
_entity_poly.entity_id
_entity_poly.type
_entity_poly.pdbx_seq_one_letter_code
_entity_poly.pdbx_strand_id
1 'polypeptide(L)'
;MYHLYVYFTIPYVKGISDSFRGIVNGTSDRIAYFSFNKLNDLIRVQKDPLPHTTKKNIVYEIQCSDCDATYVGQTKRMLKTRVNEHHSHIRRNTSSRSVITDHRLQHNHDFEWNNVKIMEKQIYSITTDNGNNMIKAVEIFSNENVDESEEDEEAINCEQLAETVVENLRFKEQNVISVKCAAHTLQLAIKDFFRTTNTDVIDRARQVV
;
A
#
# COMPACT_ATOMS: atom_id res chain seq x y z
N MET A 1 -2.80 -32.25 -38.72
CA MET A 1 -1.42 -32.73 -38.46
C MET A 1 -0.58 -31.50 -38.16
N TYR A 2 -0.30 -31.24 -36.89
CA TYR A 2 0.48 -30.06 -36.48
C TYR A 2 1.97 -30.36 -36.66
N HIS A 3 2.67 -29.56 -37.46
CA HIS A 3 4.13 -29.62 -37.53
C HIS A 3 4.70 -28.86 -36.33
N LEU A 4 5.35 -29.56 -35.42
CA LEU A 4 6.20 -28.96 -34.39
C LEU A 4 7.46 -28.42 -35.08
N TYR A 5 7.65 -27.11 -35.00
CA TYR A 5 8.88 -26.46 -35.42
C TYR A 5 9.71 -26.15 -34.19
N VAL A 6 10.96 -26.59 -34.19
CA VAL A 6 11.93 -26.26 -33.14
C VAL A 6 12.57 -24.91 -33.51
N TYR A 7 12.65 -24.01 -32.53
CA TYR A 7 13.25 -22.69 -32.70
C TYR A 7 14.58 -22.60 -31.97
N PHE A 8 15.64 -22.22 -32.70
CA PHE A 8 16.93 -21.83 -32.13
C PHE A 8 16.96 -20.32 -31.92
N THR A 9 17.06 -19.88 -30.67
CA THR A 9 17.21 -18.46 -30.32
C THR A 9 18.68 -18.08 -30.24
N ILE A 10 19.10 -17.10 -31.04
CA ILE A 10 20.47 -16.58 -31.03
C ILE A 10 20.48 -15.04 -30.99
N PRO A 11 21.52 -14.42 -30.40
CA PRO A 11 21.66 -12.98 -30.47
C PRO A 11 21.96 -12.54 -31.91
N TYR A 12 21.31 -11.49 -32.40
CA TYR A 12 21.64 -10.94 -33.71
C TYR A 12 22.99 -10.22 -33.65
N VAL A 13 23.99 -10.79 -34.30
CA VAL A 13 25.33 -10.21 -34.46
C VAL A 13 25.67 -10.25 -35.93
N LYS A 14 25.61 -9.07 -36.58
CA LYS A 14 25.85 -8.92 -38.03
C LYS A 14 27.09 -9.68 -38.46
N GLY A 15 26.98 -10.50 -39.51
CA GLY A 15 28.05 -11.39 -39.96
C GLY A 15 27.98 -12.79 -39.32
N ILE A 16 28.01 -12.90 -37.99
CA ILE A 16 27.99 -14.19 -37.29
C ILE A 16 26.62 -14.86 -37.41
N SER A 17 25.55 -14.12 -37.12
CA SER A 17 24.17 -14.63 -37.21
C SER A 17 23.76 -14.99 -38.65
N ASP A 18 24.37 -14.33 -39.64
CA ASP A 18 24.12 -14.57 -41.06
C ASP A 18 24.79 -15.87 -41.54
N SER A 19 26.04 -16.11 -41.11
CA SER A 19 26.72 -17.39 -41.34
C SER A 19 25.98 -18.55 -40.67
N PHE A 20 25.48 -18.36 -39.45
CA PHE A 20 24.70 -19.37 -38.74
C PHE A 20 23.37 -19.67 -39.44
N ARG A 21 22.69 -18.64 -39.98
CA ARG A 21 21.49 -18.82 -40.81
C ARG A 21 21.75 -19.67 -42.04
N GLY A 22 22.90 -19.50 -42.68
CA GLY A 22 23.32 -20.34 -43.81
C GLY A 22 23.38 -21.83 -43.46
N ILE A 23 23.83 -22.16 -42.25
CA ILE A 23 23.96 -23.55 -41.76
C ILE A 23 22.58 -24.14 -41.44
N VAL A 24 21.71 -23.39 -40.78
CA VAL A 24 20.39 -23.88 -40.32
C VAL A 24 19.37 -23.99 -41.46
N ASN A 25 19.52 -23.23 -42.56
CA ASN A 25 18.61 -23.29 -43.72
C ASN A 25 18.46 -24.69 -44.36
N GLY A 26 19.36 -25.63 -44.09
CA GLY A 26 19.27 -27.03 -44.54
C GLY A 26 18.55 -27.98 -43.57
N THR A 27 18.04 -27.49 -42.44
CA THR A 27 17.38 -28.28 -41.40
C THR A 27 15.89 -27.95 -41.29
N SER A 28 15.12 -28.74 -40.54
CA SER A 28 13.71 -28.47 -40.25
C SER A 28 13.48 -27.34 -39.23
N ASP A 29 14.56 -26.77 -38.70
CA ASP A 29 14.53 -25.87 -37.55
C ASP A 29 14.51 -24.40 -38.00
N ARG A 30 13.90 -23.54 -37.19
CA ARG A 30 13.80 -22.10 -37.47
C ARG A 30 14.69 -21.31 -36.52
N ILE A 31 15.25 -20.21 -37.00
CA ILE A 31 16.03 -19.29 -36.16
C ILE A 31 15.13 -18.15 -35.69
N ALA A 32 15.23 -17.84 -34.39
CA ALA A 32 14.71 -16.62 -33.79
C ALA A 32 15.89 -15.76 -33.30
N TYR A 33 15.75 -14.44 -33.45
CA TYR A 33 16.79 -13.48 -33.04
C TYR A 33 16.37 -12.73 -31.79
N PHE A 34 17.33 -12.46 -30.90
CA PHE A 34 17.15 -11.51 -29.79
C PHE A 34 18.29 -10.49 -29.72
N SER A 35 18.06 -9.37 -29.04
CA SER A 35 19.10 -8.38 -28.75
C SER A 35 19.64 -8.55 -27.33
N PHE A 36 20.92 -8.24 -27.12
CA PHE A 36 21.49 -8.19 -25.78
C PHE A 36 20.97 -7.00 -24.97
N ASN A 37 20.75 -5.87 -25.65
CA ASN A 37 20.19 -4.68 -25.03
C ASN A 37 18.67 -4.74 -25.16
N LYS A 38 17.98 -5.15 -24.10
CA LYS A 38 16.52 -5.01 -24.03
C LYS A 38 16.19 -3.56 -23.70
N LEU A 39 15.12 -3.03 -24.30
CA LEU A 39 14.71 -1.65 -24.03
C LEU A 39 14.42 -1.42 -22.55
N ASN A 40 13.87 -2.41 -21.84
CA ASN A 40 13.63 -2.32 -20.39
C ASN A 40 14.91 -2.19 -19.55
N ASP A 41 16.05 -2.68 -20.05
CA ASP A 41 17.34 -2.55 -19.36
C ASP A 41 17.92 -1.14 -19.51
N LEU A 42 17.66 -0.50 -20.66
CA LEU A 42 18.15 0.84 -20.99
C LEU A 42 17.20 1.96 -20.54
N ILE A 43 15.90 1.70 -20.62
CA ILE A 43 14.81 2.62 -20.33
C ILE A 43 13.96 1.96 -19.26
N ARG A 44 14.25 2.28 -18.00
CA ARG A 44 13.42 1.84 -16.88
C ARG A 44 12.10 2.61 -16.92
N VAL A 45 11.00 1.88 -16.84
CA VAL A 45 9.64 2.46 -16.78
C VAL A 45 9.43 3.23 -15.46
N GLN A 46 10.24 2.93 -14.43
CA GLN A 46 10.12 3.52 -13.11
C GLN A 46 10.61 4.98 -13.08
N LYS A 47 9.84 5.83 -12.38
CA LYS A 47 10.23 7.20 -12.08
C LYS A 47 11.46 7.22 -11.18
N ASP A 48 12.23 8.30 -11.26
CA ASP A 48 13.36 8.53 -10.35
C ASP A 48 12.91 8.44 -8.89
N PRO A 49 13.64 7.69 -8.03
CA PRO A 49 13.35 7.62 -6.61
C PRO A 49 13.36 9.01 -5.99
N LEU A 50 12.28 9.33 -5.27
CA LEU A 50 12.22 10.59 -4.55
C LEU A 50 13.17 10.57 -3.35
N PRO A 51 13.93 11.65 -3.11
CA PRO A 51 14.71 11.80 -1.89
C PRO A 51 13.87 11.59 -0.63
N HIS A 52 14.49 11.03 0.41
CA HIS A 52 13.84 10.73 1.69
C HIS A 52 13.02 11.89 2.25
N THR A 53 13.56 13.11 2.21
CA THR A 53 12.96 14.31 2.80
C THR A 53 11.81 14.91 1.99
N THR A 54 11.61 14.50 0.73
CA THR A 54 10.55 15.02 -0.15
C THR A 54 9.33 14.11 -0.22
N LYS A 55 9.37 12.94 0.45
CA LYS A 55 8.23 12.04 0.59
C LYS A 55 7.04 12.73 1.31
N LYS A 56 5.82 12.37 0.92
CA LYS A 56 4.53 12.91 1.38
C LYS A 56 3.58 11.77 1.75
N ASN A 57 2.52 12.07 2.50
CA ASN A 57 1.52 11.08 2.95
C ASN A 57 2.13 9.94 3.76
N ILE A 58 3.10 10.29 4.61
CA ILE A 58 3.88 9.34 5.38
C ILE A 58 3.63 9.52 6.88
N VAL A 59 3.92 8.46 7.62
CA VAL A 59 4.15 8.48 9.07
C VAL A 59 5.65 8.56 9.30
N TYR A 60 6.07 9.46 10.18
CA TYR A 60 7.48 9.68 10.49
C TYR A 60 7.71 9.73 11.99
N GLU A 61 8.94 9.47 12.37
CA GLU A 61 9.42 9.35 13.73
C GLU A 61 10.63 10.28 13.93
N ILE A 62 10.60 11.08 15.00
CA ILE A 62 11.71 11.92 15.44
C ILE A 62 12.10 11.48 16.86
N GLN A 63 13.33 11.01 17.02
CA GLN A 63 13.86 10.57 18.31
C GLN A 63 14.40 11.76 19.10
N CYS A 64 14.20 11.72 20.42
CA CYS A 64 14.90 12.63 21.33
C CYS A 64 16.37 12.20 21.42
N SER A 65 17.28 13.16 21.44
CA SER A 65 18.71 12.90 21.50
C SER A 65 19.19 12.59 22.92
N ASP A 66 18.43 13.01 23.94
CA ASP A 66 18.83 12.98 25.35
C ASP A 66 18.08 11.92 26.17
N CYS A 67 17.05 11.29 25.60
CA CYS A 67 16.30 10.21 26.25
C CYS A 67 15.60 9.28 25.25
N ASP A 68 15.05 8.17 25.73
CA ASP A 68 14.37 7.15 24.90
C ASP A 68 13.00 7.62 24.35
N ALA A 69 12.63 8.88 24.57
CA ALA A 69 11.38 9.43 24.07
C ALA A 69 11.41 9.62 22.55
N THR A 70 10.27 9.36 21.93
CA THR A 70 10.14 9.41 20.47
C THR A 70 8.81 10.07 20.10
N TYR A 71 8.86 11.01 19.17
CA TYR A 71 7.68 11.64 18.60
C TYR A 71 7.31 10.96 17.28
N VAL A 72 6.07 10.48 17.18
CA VAL A 72 5.52 9.93 15.94
C VAL A 72 4.42 10.87 15.42
N GLY A 73 4.51 11.22 14.14
CA GLY A 73 3.55 12.11 13.48
C GLY A 73 3.21 11.67 12.07
N GLN A 74 2.03 12.08 11.59
CA GLN A 74 1.63 11.92 10.20
C GLN A 74 1.75 13.26 9.45
N THR A 75 2.07 13.22 8.17
CA THR A 75 2.06 14.41 7.32
C THR A 75 1.54 14.13 5.91
N LYS A 76 0.63 14.98 5.44
CA LYS A 76 0.24 15.07 4.01
C LYS A 76 1.20 15.95 3.20
N ARG A 77 1.99 16.80 3.88
CA ARG A 77 3.02 17.67 3.27
C ARG A 77 4.34 16.91 3.10
N MET A 78 5.32 17.54 2.45
CA MET A 78 6.67 16.99 2.39
C MET A 78 7.25 16.88 3.81
N LEU A 79 7.98 15.80 4.08
CA LEU A 79 8.62 15.58 5.37
C LEU A 79 9.47 16.80 5.80
N LYS A 80 10.31 17.30 4.91
CA LYS A 80 11.15 18.50 5.14
C LYS A 80 10.33 19.70 5.64
N THR A 81 9.19 19.96 5.00
CA THR A 81 8.31 21.06 5.40
C THR A 81 7.78 20.85 6.81
N ARG A 82 7.30 19.64 7.13
CA ARG A 82 6.72 19.35 8.44
C ARG A 82 7.75 19.43 9.57
N VAL A 83 8.96 18.92 9.33
CA VAL A 83 10.08 19.00 10.28
C VAL A 83 10.47 20.46 10.53
N ASN A 84 10.55 21.28 9.48
CA ASN A 84 10.84 22.71 9.61
C ASN A 84 9.75 23.48 10.35
N GLU A 85 8.47 23.11 10.18
CA GLU A 85 7.36 23.69 10.93
C GLU A 85 7.53 23.41 12.44
N HIS A 86 7.83 22.16 12.81
CA HIS A 86 8.09 21.78 14.20
C HIS A 86 9.30 22.52 14.78
N HIS A 87 10.42 22.55 14.06
CA HIS A 87 11.62 23.27 14.50
C HIS A 87 11.38 24.78 14.66
N SER A 88 10.65 25.40 13.73
CA SER A 88 10.28 26.81 13.82
C SER A 88 9.31 27.09 14.96
N HIS A 89 8.41 26.15 15.28
CA HIS A 89 7.44 26.30 16.34
C HIS A 89 8.09 26.40 17.73
N ILE A 90 9.23 25.72 17.93
CA ILE A 90 10.01 25.80 19.17
C ILE A 90 10.44 27.24 19.49
N ARG A 91 10.78 28.02 18.45
CA ARG A 91 11.22 29.42 18.61
C ARG A 91 10.07 30.38 18.91
N ARG A 92 8.82 29.95 18.72
CA ARG A 92 7.64 30.80 18.92
C ARG A 92 7.21 30.73 20.37
N ASN A 93 7.06 31.88 21.02
CA ASN A 93 6.47 31.98 22.35
C ASN A 93 4.94 31.99 22.23
N THR A 94 4.37 30.86 21.80
CA THR A 94 2.92 30.69 21.61
C THR A 94 2.34 29.88 22.77
N SER A 95 1.12 30.23 23.20
CA SER A 95 0.41 29.54 24.29
C SER A 95 0.05 28.09 23.94
N SER A 96 -0.23 27.80 22.67
CA SER A 96 -0.48 26.46 22.14
C SER A 96 0.81 25.78 21.67
N ARG A 97 1.58 25.21 22.58
CA ARG A 97 2.81 24.48 22.24
C ARG A 97 2.52 23.12 21.63
N SER A 98 3.44 22.64 20.79
CA SER A 98 3.38 21.26 20.30
C SER A 98 4.08 20.32 21.27
N VAL A 99 3.71 19.04 21.27
CA VAL A 99 4.30 17.99 22.13
C VAL A 99 5.83 18.00 22.09
N ILE A 100 6.43 18.15 20.91
CA ILE A 100 7.89 18.26 20.73
C ILE A 100 8.47 19.47 21.47
N THR A 101 7.80 20.62 21.35
CA THR A 101 8.19 21.87 22.02
C THR A 101 8.07 21.76 23.53
N ASP A 102 6.99 21.16 24.03
CA ASP A 102 6.77 20.96 25.46
C ASP A 102 7.81 20.01 26.05
N HIS A 103 8.06 18.87 25.42
CA HIS A 103 9.07 17.91 25.86
C HIS A 103 10.46 18.57 25.95
N ARG A 104 10.87 19.28 24.88
CA ARG A 104 12.13 20.01 24.84
C ARG A 104 12.27 21.02 25.97
N LEU A 105 11.22 21.77 26.29
CA LEU A 105 11.28 22.83 27.31
C LEU A 105 11.17 22.32 28.74
N GLN A 106 10.40 21.25 28.97
CA GLN A 106 10.25 20.64 30.28
C GLN A 106 11.51 19.88 30.71
N HIS A 107 12.14 19.19 29.77
CA HIS A 107 13.30 18.33 30.06
C HIS A 107 14.64 18.96 29.62
N ASN A 108 14.60 20.12 28.96
CA ASN A 108 15.78 20.76 28.36
C ASN A 108 16.52 19.83 27.37
N HIS A 109 15.76 19.04 26.62
CA HIS A 109 16.26 18.08 25.62
C HIS A 109 16.19 18.63 24.20
N ASP A 110 16.90 18.02 23.26
CA ASP A 110 16.74 18.24 21.82
C ASP A 110 16.30 16.95 21.10
N PHE A 111 15.90 17.14 19.85
CA PHE A 111 15.48 16.09 18.93
C PHE A 111 16.47 15.97 17.77
N GLU A 112 16.55 14.77 17.20
CA GLU A 112 17.38 14.53 16.02
C GLU A 112 16.67 14.99 14.74
N TRP A 113 16.90 16.24 14.35
CA TRP A 113 16.23 16.90 13.22
C TRP A 113 16.72 16.42 11.85
N ASN A 114 17.93 15.88 11.75
CA ASN A 114 18.53 15.47 10.48
C ASN A 114 18.28 13.99 10.17
N ASN A 115 18.07 13.16 11.19
CA ASN A 115 17.83 11.72 11.04
C ASN A 115 16.37 11.33 11.37
N VAL A 116 15.43 11.92 10.64
CA VAL A 116 14.00 11.59 10.78
C VAL A 116 13.69 10.28 10.06
N LYS A 117 13.17 9.29 10.79
CA LYS A 117 12.82 7.98 10.23
C LYS A 117 11.43 8.03 9.61
N ILE A 118 11.27 7.39 8.45
CA ILE A 118 9.96 7.20 7.82
C ILE A 118 9.52 5.80 8.15
N MET A 119 8.33 5.67 8.72
CA MET A 119 7.74 4.37 9.00
C MET A 119 7.13 3.83 7.70
N GLU A 120 7.61 2.68 7.25
CA GLU A 120 7.14 2.03 6.01
C GLU A 120 5.73 1.44 6.15
N LYS A 121 5.24 1.26 7.38
CA LYS A 121 3.87 0.82 7.63
C LYS A 121 2.91 1.98 7.36
N GLN A 122 2.37 2.00 6.14
CA GLN A 122 1.32 2.91 5.74
C GLN A 122 0.09 2.66 6.60
N ILE A 123 -0.27 3.63 7.45
CA ILE A 123 -1.50 3.56 8.24
C ILE A 123 -2.66 3.93 7.31
N TYR A 124 -3.39 2.92 6.85
CA TYR A 124 -4.61 3.14 6.07
C TYR A 124 -5.77 3.44 7.01
N SER A 125 -6.32 4.64 6.92
CA SER A 125 -7.62 4.97 7.51
C SER A 125 -8.69 4.88 6.41
N ILE A 126 -9.41 3.77 6.36
CA ILE A 126 -10.55 3.61 5.46
C ILE A 126 -11.75 4.25 6.13
N THR A 127 -12.20 5.39 5.60
CA THR A 127 -13.50 5.97 5.93
C THR A 127 -14.37 5.85 4.70
N THR A 128 -15.32 4.93 4.72
CA THR A 128 -16.32 4.84 3.67
C THR A 128 -17.68 4.57 4.29
N ASP A 129 -18.68 5.15 3.65
CA ASP A 129 -20.10 5.06 3.91
C ASP A 129 -20.75 3.88 3.16
N ASN A 130 -20.02 3.25 2.24
CA ASN A 130 -20.51 2.16 1.39
C ASN A 130 -19.78 0.84 1.70
N GLY A 131 -20.56 -0.21 2.00
CA GLY A 131 -20.07 -1.58 2.19
C GLY A 131 -19.20 -2.08 1.04
N ASN A 132 -19.58 -1.83 -0.21
CA ASN A 132 -18.82 -2.29 -1.39
C ASN A 132 -17.46 -1.62 -1.51
N ASN A 133 -17.34 -0.36 -1.09
CA ASN A 133 -16.06 0.34 -1.08
C ASN A 133 -15.17 -0.17 0.06
N MET A 134 -15.74 -0.68 1.17
CA MET A 134 -14.97 -1.37 2.20
C MET A 134 -14.35 -2.65 1.65
N ILE A 135 -15.17 -3.47 0.99
CA ILE A 135 -14.74 -4.76 0.44
C ILE A 135 -13.63 -4.54 -0.58
N LYS A 136 -13.82 -3.61 -1.53
CA LYS A 136 -12.77 -3.26 -2.51
C LYS A 136 -11.50 -2.74 -1.86
N ALA A 137 -11.59 -1.94 -0.80
CA ALA A 137 -10.41 -1.47 -0.09
C ALA A 137 -9.64 -2.63 0.55
N VAL A 138 -10.35 -3.56 1.22
CA VAL A 138 -9.75 -4.77 1.81
C VAL A 138 -9.13 -5.67 0.74
N GLU A 139 -9.78 -5.81 -0.40
CA GLU A 139 -9.29 -6.56 -1.56
C GLU A 139 -8.02 -5.95 -2.16
N ILE A 140 -7.98 -4.63 -2.33
CA ILE A 140 -6.76 -3.89 -2.73
C ILE A 140 -5.62 -4.13 -1.74
N PHE A 141 -5.89 -4.13 -0.43
CA PHE A 141 -4.86 -4.42 0.59
C PHE A 141 -4.38 -5.87 0.60
N SER A 142 -5.20 -6.80 0.10
CA SER A 142 -4.87 -8.22 0.00
C SER A 142 -4.04 -8.53 -1.25
N ASN A 143 -4.22 -7.77 -2.33
CA ASN A 143 -3.66 -8.06 -3.65
C ASN A 143 -2.32 -7.36 -3.97
N GLU A 144 -1.74 -6.54 -3.08
CA GLU A 144 -0.41 -5.92 -3.29
C GLU A 144 0.79 -6.92 -3.33
N ASN A 145 0.55 -8.24 -3.38
CA ASN A 145 1.59 -9.25 -3.61
C ASN A 145 1.59 -9.87 -5.02
N VAL A 146 0.75 -9.42 -5.96
CA VAL A 146 0.74 -10.01 -7.31
C VAL A 146 0.75 -8.92 -8.37
N ASP A 147 1.80 -8.97 -9.20
CA ASP A 147 1.94 -8.25 -10.47
C ASP A 147 0.65 -8.31 -11.28
N GLU A 148 0.29 -7.22 -11.94
CA GLU A 148 -0.83 -7.18 -12.88
C GLU A 148 -0.61 -8.17 -14.03
N SER A 149 -1.17 -9.37 -13.92
CA SER A 149 -1.48 -10.23 -15.06
C SER A 149 -2.97 -10.55 -15.05
N GLU A 150 -3.63 -10.10 -16.11
CA GLU A 150 -5.02 -10.42 -16.47
C GLU A 150 -5.21 -11.93 -16.54
N GLU A 151 -6.17 -12.51 -15.80
CA GLU A 151 -6.77 -13.81 -16.12
C GLU A 151 -8.12 -14.01 -15.38
N ASP A 152 -9.18 -14.04 -16.19
CA ASP A 152 -10.48 -14.73 -16.10
C ASP A 152 -11.29 -14.77 -14.78
N GLU A 153 -12.44 -14.08 -14.80
CA GLU A 153 -13.52 -14.15 -13.80
C GLU A 153 -14.17 -15.54 -13.76
N GLU A 154 -13.67 -16.43 -12.90
CA GLU A 154 -14.45 -17.57 -12.43
C GLU A 154 -15.25 -17.15 -11.19
N ALA A 155 -16.58 -17.34 -11.23
CA ALA A 155 -17.48 -16.89 -10.17
C ALA A 155 -17.20 -17.60 -8.84
N ILE A 156 -16.52 -16.89 -7.93
CA ILE A 156 -16.20 -17.39 -6.59
C ILE A 156 -17.49 -17.48 -5.76
N ASN A 157 -17.74 -18.67 -5.19
CA ASN A 157 -18.86 -18.92 -4.29
C ASN A 157 -18.76 -18.01 -3.03
N CYS A 158 -19.79 -17.18 -2.80
CA CYS A 158 -19.85 -16.20 -1.70
C CYS A 158 -19.60 -16.79 -0.30
N GLU A 159 -19.91 -18.07 -0.09
CA GLU A 159 -19.75 -18.72 1.21
C GLU A 159 -18.27 -19.09 1.45
N GLN A 160 -17.57 -19.55 0.41
CA GLN A 160 -16.11 -19.74 0.42
C GLN A 160 -15.35 -18.41 0.49
N LEU A 161 -15.89 -17.35 -0.13
CA LEU A 161 -15.32 -16.00 -0.04
C LEU A 161 -15.39 -15.46 1.40
N ALA A 162 -16.50 -15.66 2.10
CA ALA A 162 -16.65 -15.22 3.48
C ALA A 162 -15.68 -15.93 4.42
N GLU A 163 -15.50 -17.25 4.27
CA GLU A 163 -14.54 -18.02 5.07
C GLU A 163 -13.09 -17.63 4.76
N THR A 164 -12.76 -17.42 3.48
CA THR A 164 -11.44 -16.97 3.03
C THR A 164 -11.14 -15.54 3.50
N VAL A 165 -12.13 -14.64 3.49
CA VAL A 165 -12.00 -13.27 4.02
C VAL A 165 -11.82 -13.30 5.54
N VAL A 166 -12.53 -14.16 6.27
CA VAL A 166 -12.38 -14.31 7.73
C VAL A 166 -11.02 -14.93 8.08
N GLU A 167 -10.52 -15.88 7.29
CA GLU A 167 -9.16 -16.43 7.44
C GLU A 167 -8.07 -15.42 7.06
N ASN A 168 -8.27 -14.61 6.02
CA ASN A 168 -7.34 -13.54 5.62
C ASN A 168 -7.37 -12.35 6.60
N LEU A 169 -8.50 -12.13 7.28
CA LEU A 169 -8.62 -11.23 8.43
C LEU A 169 -7.96 -11.80 9.70
N ARG A 170 -7.53 -13.07 9.72
CA ARG A 170 -6.57 -13.57 10.74
C ARG A 170 -5.14 -13.20 10.32
N PHE A 171 -4.92 -11.90 10.27
CA PHE A 171 -3.68 -11.15 10.06
C PHE A 171 -2.37 -11.94 10.20
N LYS A 172 -1.69 -12.14 9.07
CA LYS A 172 -0.22 -11.97 9.01
C LYS A 172 0.07 -10.50 8.67
N GLU A 173 0.58 -9.77 9.65
CA GLU A 173 1.37 -8.53 9.51
C GLU A 173 0.81 -7.32 8.73
N GLN A 174 -0.51 -7.09 8.67
CA GLN A 174 -1.05 -5.78 8.27
C GLN A 174 -1.69 -5.04 9.46
N ASN A 175 -1.11 -3.89 9.82
CA ASN A 175 -1.51 -3.06 10.97
C ASN A 175 -2.81 -2.27 10.71
N VAL A 176 -3.95 -2.94 10.62
CA VAL A 176 -5.27 -2.26 10.57
C VAL A 176 -5.71 -1.92 11.99
N ILE A 177 -5.60 -0.63 12.37
CA ILE A 177 -5.78 -0.16 13.75
C ILE A 177 -7.25 0.12 14.11
N SER A 178 -8.09 0.58 13.16
CA SER A 178 -9.52 0.82 13.41
C SER A 178 -10.32 1.05 12.13
N VAL A 179 -11.55 0.54 12.05
CA VAL A 179 -12.55 0.91 11.04
C VAL A 179 -13.57 1.84 11.70
N LYS A 180 -13.54 3.13 11.36
CA LYS A 180 -14.56 4.08 11.83
C LYS A 180 -15.69 4.12 10.80
N CYS A 181 -16.78 3.42 11.08
CA CYS A 181 -18.00 3.53 10.28
C CYS A 181 -18.77 4.80 10.65
N ALA A 182 -19.49 5.38 9.69
CA ALA A 182 -20.50 6.39 10.01
C ALA A 182 -21.55 5.73 10.93
N ALA A 183 -22.01 6.42 11.96
CA ALA A 183 -23.00 5.89 12.92
C ALA A 183 -24.24 5.28 12.21
N HIS A 184 -24.59 5.82 11.04
CA HIS A 184 -25.68 5.33 10.21
C HIS A 184 -25.43 3.91 9.66
N THR A 185 -24.19 3.56 9.30
CA THR A 185 -23.85 2.22 8.78
C THR A 185 -23.95 1.15 9.86
N LEU A 186 -23.58 1.46 11.11
CA LEU A 186 -23.78 0.56 12.25
C LEU A 186 -25.27 0.38 12.55
N GLN A 187 -26.05 1.46 12.49
CA GLN A 187 -27.51 1.39 12.66
C GLN A 187 -28.19 0.57 11.56
N LEU A 188 -27.72 0.67 10.31
CA LEU A 188 -28.22 -0.13 9.19
C LEU A 188 -27.84 -1.60 9.33
N ALA A 189 -26.60 -1.92 9.73
CA ALA A 189 -26.16 -3.29 10.00
C ALA A 189 -26.95 -3.93 11.14
N ILE A 190 -27.20 -3.18 12.23
CA ILE A 190 -28.04 -3.62 13.35
C ILE A 190 -29.49 -3.82 12.88
N LYS A 191 -30.03 -2.91 12.06
CA LYS A 191 -31.39 -3.02 11.51
C LYS A 191 -31.54 -4.23 10.57
N ASP A 192 -30.54 -4.53 9.75
CA ASP A 192 -30.53 -5.71 8.89
C ASP A 192 -30.38 -7.00 9.69
N PHE A 193 -29.55 -7.00 10.74
CA PHE A 193 -29.43 -8.11 11.69
C PHE A 193 -30.76 -8.41 12.40
N PHE A 194 -31.49 -7.38 12.83
CA PHE A 194 -32.82 -7.57 13.42
C PHE A 194 -33.88 -8.03 12.40
N ARG A 195 -33.75 -7.63 11.12
CA ARG A 195 -34.58 -8.15 10.03
C ARG A 195 -34.34 -9.63 9.74
N THR A 196 -33.09 -10.09 9.83
CA THR A 196 -32.75 -11.51 9.60
C THR A 196 -33.14 -12.40 10.78
N THR A 197 -33.14 -11.87 12.00
CA THR A 197 -33.47 -12.62 13.21
C THR A 197 -34.95 -12.57 13.61
N ASN A 198 -35.79 -11.84 12.87
CA ASN A 198 -37.23 -11.67 13.10
C ASN A 198 -37.59 -11.38 14.57
N THR A 199 -36.85 -10.45 15.19
CA THR A 199 -37.09 -10.03 16.58
C THR A 199 -37.52 -8.56 16.65
N ASP A 200 -38.78 -8.33 17.02
CA ASP A 200 -39.39 -7.01 17.22
C ASP A 200 -38.92 -6.34 18.53
N VAL A 201 -37.62 -6.10 18.64
CA VAL A 201 -37.02 -5.44 19.82
C VAL A 201 -37.19 -3.91 19.74
N ILE A 202 -37.31 -3.36 18.51
CA ILE A 202 -37.33 -1.91 18.27
C ILE A 202 -38.63 -1.26 18.76
N ASP A 203 -39.77 -1.95 18.69
CA ASP A 203 -41.07 -1.38 19.10
C ASP A 203 -41.19 -1.16 20.62
N ARG A 204 -40.41 -1.89 21.43
CA ARG A 204 -40.38 -1.70 22.90
C ARG A 204 -39.57 -0.48 23.33
N ALA A 205 -38.64 0.01 22.51
CA ALA A 205 -37.78 1.14 22.88
C ALA A 205 -38.49 2.51 22.83
N ARG A 206 -39.66 2.61 22.16
CA ARG A 206 -40.48 3.83 22.11
C ARG A 206 -41.55 3.94 23.20
N GLN A 207 -41.69 2.92 24.06
CA GLN A 207 -42.74 2.85 25.08
C GLN A 207 -42.25 3.10 26.51
N VAL A 208 -41.21 3.92 26.66
CA VAL A 208 -40.84 4.48 27.97
C VAL A 208 -40.93 6.00 27.84
N VAL A 209 -41.91 6.55 28.55
CA VAL A 209 -42.15 8.00 28.74
C VAL A 209 -40.96 8.64 29.42
#